data_AF-A0A2K1E1Q2-F1
#
_entry.id   AF-A0A2K1E1Q2-F1
#
_cell.length_a   1.000
_cell.length_b   1.000
_cell.length_c   1.000
_cell.angle_alpha   90.00
_cell.angle_beta   90.00
_cell.angle_gamma   90.00
#
_symmetry.space_group_name_H-M   'P 1'
#
loop_
_entity.id
_entity.type
_entity.pdbx_description
1 polymer ?
#
loop_
_entity_poly.entity_id
_entity_poly.type
_entity_poly.pdbx_seq_one_letter_code
_entity_poly.pdbx_strand_id
1 'polypeptide(L)'
;MKTFDEMIDGYGRFRSGDWKRQHERWEQLKEGQSPQVMVIACSDSRVDPAQIFDVDPGEIFVVRNVAALVPPFETTPGQHGVSAALEFAVQFLKVREVVVMGHGMCGGCQAALTQNLHGNRLGEGGFVAHWIDMLDDVREPIAAEKGTVGRDAERAMEMAAVKVSLANLRTFPCVQEKEADDSLRLRGAYFAISDGVLHLLDEKSGEFLPAS
;
A
#
# COMPACT_ATOMS: atom_id res chain seq x y z
N MET A 1 -5.98 -4.26 22.89
CA MET A 1 -5.66 -3.04 22.10
C MET A 1 -5.22 -1.96 23.07
N LYS A 2 -4.31 -1.07 22.68
CA LYS A 2 -3.83 0.00 23.56
C LYS A 2 -4.78 1.20 23.52
N THR A 3 -4.95 1.86 24.66
CA THR A 3 -5.54 3.22 24.70
C THR A 3 -4.51 4.25 24.25
N PHE A 4 -4.94 5.49 24.00
CA PHE A 4 -4.02 6.57 23.67
C PHE A 4 -3.04 6.87 24.83
N ASP A 5 -3.50 6.78 26.08
CA ASP A 5 -2.63 6.99 27.24
C ASP A 5 -1.51 5.94 27.31
N GLU A 6 -1.82 4.67 27.03
CA GLU A 6 -0.80 3.61 26.94
C GLU A 6 0.16 3.80 25.74
N MET A 7 -0.27 4.53 24.70
CA MET A 7 0.62 4.95 23.61
C MET A 7 1.61 6.03 24.07
N ILE A 8 1.22 6.93 24.97
CA ILE A 8 2.12 7.92 25.57
C ILE A 8 3.23 7.23 26.39
N ASP A 9 2.90 6.16 27.13
CA ASP A 9 3.91 5.34 27.79
C ASP A 9 4.84 4.66 26.79
N GLY A 10 4.30 4.23 25.64
CA GLY A 10 5.08 3.74 24.49
C GLY A 10 6.05 4.78 23.95
N TYR A 11 5.59 6.02 23.76
CA TYR A 11 6.44 7.13 23.37
C TYR A 11 7.55 7.40 24.42
N GLY A 12 7.25 7.29 25.70
CA GLY A 12 8.25 7.38 26.78
C GLY A 12 9.38 6.35 26.61
N ARG A 13 9.04 5.10 26.25
CA ARG A 13 10.03 4.06 25.93
C ARG A 13 10.83 4.39 24.67
N PHE A 14 10.18 4.86 23.60
CA PHE A 14 10.87 5.31 22.40
C PHE A 14 11.89 6.44 22.69
N ARG A 15 11.47 7.46 23.44
CA ARG A 15 12.27 8.64 23.78
C ARG A 15 13.48 8.30 24.66
N SER A 16 13.32 7.34 25.56
CA SER A 16 14.38 6.90 26.49
C SER A 16 15.26 5.78 25.91
N GLY A 17 14.78 5.03 24.93
CA GLY A 17 15.45 3.91 24.27
C GLY A 17 15.88 4.22 22.85
N ASP A 18 15.06 3.85 21.85
CA ASP A 18 15.39 3.88 20.42
C ASP A 18 15.91 5.23 19.94
N TRP A 19 15.27 6.33 20.36
CA TRP A 19 15.70 7.66 19.97
C TRP A 19 17.14 7.98 20.40
N LYS A 20 17.53 7.54 21.61
CA LYS A 20 18.90 7.74 22.12
C LYS A 20 19.89 6.80 21.45
N ARG A 21 19.50 5.55 21.20
CA ARG A 21 20.35 4.57 20.51
C ARG A 21 20.63 4.99 19.07
N GLN A 22 19.64 5.55 18.39
CA GLN A 22 19.75 6.01 17.00
C GLN A 22 20.04 7.52 16.89
N HIS A 23 20.67 8.13 17.90
CA HIS A 23 20.80 9.59 17.97
C HIS A 23 21.45 10.20 16.72
N GLU A 24 22.54 9.61 16.21
CA GLU A 24 23.22 10.08 14.99
C GLU A 24 22.29 10.07 13.76
N ARG A 25 21.45 9.04 13.62
CA ARG A 25 20.45 8.99 12.54
C ARG A 25 19.44 10.11 12.69
N TRP A 26 18.92 10.37 13.89
CA TRP A 26 18.01 11.49 14.13
C TRP A 26 18.66 12.85 13.87
N GLU A 27 19.96 13.01 14.16
CA GLU A 27 20.72 14.21 13.83
C GLU A 27 20.91 14.40 12.32
N GLN A 28 20.91 13.33 11.53
CA GLN A 28 20.90 13.42 10.06
C GLN A 28 19.48 13.72 9.55
N LEU A 29 18.48 13.01 10.06
CA LEU A 29 17.08 13.14 9.62
C LEU A 29 16.47 14.51 9.92
N LYS A 30 17.00 15.25 10.90
CA LYS A 30 16.55 16.63 11.16
C LYS A 30 16.88 17.60 10.00
N GLU A 31 17.90 17.28 9.20
CA GLU A 31 18.32 18.11 8.05
C GLU A 31 17.56 17.73 6.76
N GLY A 32 16.93 16.56 6.72
CA GLY A 32 16.13 16.11 5.58
C GLY A 32 15.96 14.59 5.50
N GLN A 33 15.20 14.14 4.51
CA GLN A 33 14.97 12.72 4.22
C GLN A 33 15.37 12.39 2.78
N SER A 34 15.85 11.17 2.55
CA SER A 34 16.24 10.67 1.22
C SER A 34 15.94 9.16 1.05
N PRO A 35 14.69 8.72 1.34
CA PRO A 35 14.32 7.32 1.26
C PRO A 35 14.53 6.80 -0.17
N GLN A 36 14.99 5.56 -0.30
CA GLN A 36 15.16 4.93 -1.61
C GLN A 36 13.89 4.25 -2.10
N VAL A 37 12.96 3.93 -1.19
CA VAL A 37 11.76 3.16 -1.47
C VAL A 37 10.53 3.90 -0.97
N MET A 38 9.50 3.99 -1.80
CA MET A 38 8.15 4.32 -1.38
C MET A 38 7.35 3.02 -1.18
N VAL A 39 6.59 2.91 -0.10
CA VAL A 39 5.68 1.80 0.16
C VAL A 39 4.24 2.30 0.25
N ILE A 40 3.37 1.75 -0.59
CA ILE A 40 1.92 1.96 -0.54
C ILE A 40 1.30 0.70 0.07
N ALA A 41 0.73 0.84 1.26
CA ALA A 41 0.25 -0.29 2.05
C ALA A 41 -1.19 -0.06 2.55
N CYS A 42 -1.80 -1.13 3.08
CA CYS A 42 -3.14 -1.00 3.65
C CYS A 42 -3.10 -0.31 5.03
N SER A 43 -4.16 0.42 5.36
CA SER A 43 -4.39 1.00 6.70
C SER A 43 -4.69 -0.06 7.77
N ASP A 44 -4.82 -1.33 7.38
CA ASP A 44 -5.04 -2.45 8.29
C ASP A 44 -3.96 -2.54 9.38
N SER A 45 -4.39 -2.54 10.63
CA SER A 45 -3.52 -2.53 11.82
C SER A 45 -2.54 -3.71 11.93
N ARG A 46 -2.72 -4.76 11.12
CA ARG A 46 -1.91 -5.99 11.15
C ARG A 46 -0.71 -5.95 10.22
N VAL A 47 -0.64 -4.98 9.31
CA VAL A 47 0.33 -4.96 8.19
C VAL A 47 1.08 -3.63 8.10
N ASP A 48 1.74 -3.25 9.19
CA ASP A 48 2.64 -2.11 9.16
C ASP A 48 3.89 -2.43 8.33
N PRO A 49 4.13 -1.73 7.20
CA PRO A 49 5.30 -2.00 6.37
C PRO A 49 6.62 -1.80 7.14
N ALA A 50 6.67 -0.88 8.11
CA ALA A 50 7.90 -0.65 8.87
C ALA A 50 8.26 -1.87 9.74
N GLN A 51 7.25 -2.54 10.29
CA GLN A 51 7.44 -3.76 11.08
C GLN A 51 7.73 -4.99 10.19
N ILE A 52 7.05 -5.12 9.04
CA ILE A 52 7.22 -6.28 8.15
C ILE A 52 8.60 -6.28 7.49
N PHE A 53 9.08 -5.12 7.06
CA PHE A 53 10.36 -5.00 6.36
C PHE A 53 11.55 -4.69 7.27
N ASP A 54 11.33 -4.56 8.59
CA ASP A 54 12.35 -4.19 9.57
C ASP A 54 13.16 -2.96 9.15
N VAL A 55 12.44 -1.88 8.82
CA VAL A 55 13.05 -0.63 8.36
C VAL A 55 13.10 0.41 9.47
N ASP A 56 14.16 1.19 9.45
CA ASP A 56 14.39 2.27 10.36
C ASP A 56 13.80 3.61 9.85
N PRO A 57 13.68 4.63 10.73
CA PRO A 57 13.25 5.97 10.34
C PRO A 57 14.06 6.54 9.17
N GLY A 58 13.36 7.06 8.17
CA GLY A 58 13.95 7.68 6.98
C GLY A 58 14.31 6.73 5.83
N GLU A 59 14.17 5.42 6.01
CA GLU A 59 14.51 4.43 4.97
C GLU A 59 13.41 4.27 3.92
N ILE A 60 12.15 4.44 4.32
CA ILE A 60 10.99 4.36 3.42
C ILE A 60 10.08 5.59 3.53
N PHE A 61 9.45 5.94 2.41
CA PHE A 61 8.35 6.91 2.35
C PHE A 61 7.02 6.16 2.24
N VAL A 62 6.06 6.39 3.12
CA VAL A 62 4.89 5.50 3.25
C VAL A 62 3.57 6.22 3.02
N VAL A 63 2.69 5.60 2.24
CA VAL A 63 1.26 5.92 2.15
C VAL A 63 0.47 4.72 2.63
N ARG A 64 -0.53 4.95 3.50
CA ARG A 64 -1.46 3.92 3.95
C ARG A 64 -2.90 4.34 3.68
N ASN A 65 -3.65 3.49 2.99
CA ASN A 65 -5.07 3.70 2.68
C ASN A 65 -5.85 2.38 2.68
N VAL A 66 -7.15 2.39 2.40
CA VAL A 66 -7.93 1.15 2.33
C VAL A 66 -7.48 0.32 1.12
N ALA A 67 -7.14 -0.95 1.36
CA ALA A 67 -6.71 -1.92 0.35
C ALA A 67 -5.42 -1.60 -0.42
N ALA A 68 -4.57 -0.70 0.07
CA ALA A 68 -3.30 -0.32 -0.56
C ALA A 68 -3.46 0.16 -2.02
N LEU A 69 -4.59 0.82 -2.31
CA LEU A 69 -4.97 1.18 -3.67
C LEU A 69 -4.28 2.45 -4.15
N VAL A 70 -3.98 2.48 -5.45
CA VAL A 70 -3.49 3.67 -6.14
C VAL A 70 -4.48 4.07 -7.22
N PRO A 71 -5.12 5.26 -7.13
CA PRO A 71 -6.01 5.75 -8.18
C PRO A 71 -5.22 6.02 -9.46
N PRO A 72 -5.85 5.95 -10.64
CA PRO A 72 -5.19 6.36 -11.87
C PRO A 72 -4.80 7.85 -11.82
N PHE A 73 -3.96 8.25 -12.77
CA PHE A 73 -3.64 9.66 -12.97
C PHE A 73 -4.90 10.39 -13.44
N GLU A 74 -5.38 11.29 -12.59
CA GLU A 74 -6.56 12.10 -12.85
C GLU A 74 -6.24 13.58 -12.65
N THR A 75 -6.79 14.42 -13.52
CA THR A 75 -6.69 15.88 -13.45
C THR A 75 -7.98 16.52 -12.92
N THR A 76 -8.96 15.69 -12.55
CA THR A 76 -10.25 16.13 -12.02
C THR A 76 -10.04 16.90 -10.72
N PRO A 77 -10.72 18.03 -10.50
CA PRO A 77 -10.63 18.77 -9.24
C PRO A 77 -11.00 17.89 -8.03
N GLY A 78 -10.19 17.91 -6.98
CA GLY A 78 -10.38 17.07 -5.81
C GLY A 78 -9.15 17.05 -4.89
N GLN A 79 -9.22 16.23 -3.82
CA GLN A 79 -8.11 16.02 -2.89
C GLN A 79 -7.45 14.66 -3.17
N HIS A 80 -6.39 14.68 -3.98
CA HIS A 80 -5.71 13.46 -4.47
C HIS A 80 -4.53 13.07 -3.57
N GLY A 81 -4.83 12.53 -2.38
CA GLY A 81 -3.81 12.24 -1.36
C GLY A 81 -2.72 11.26 -1.83
N VAL A 82 -3.09 10.19 -2.53
CA VAL A 82 -2.12 9.21 -3.05
C VAL A 82 -1.29 9.81 -4.19
N SER A 83 -1.93 10.52 -5.12
CA SER A 83 -1.26 11.16 -6.26
C SER A 83 -0.24 12.21 -5.80
N ALA A 84 -0.60 13.03 -4.82
CA ALA A 84 0.30 14.03 -4.25
C ALA A 84 1.50 13.39 -3.55
N ALA A 85 1.28 12.32 -2.78
CA ALA A 85 2.36 11.59 -2.12
C ALA A 85 3.30 10.89 -3.11
N LEU A 86 2.73 10.28 -4.17
CA LEU A 86 3.50 9.66 -5.25
C LEU A 86 4.36 10.69 -5.99
N GLU A 87 3.77 11.80 -6.40
CA GLU A 87 4.51 12.88 -7.07
C GLU A 87 5.64 13.40 -6.17
N PHE A 88 5.38 13.59 -4.87
CA PHE A 88 6.41 14.01 -3.94
C PHE A 88 7.57 13.00 -3.85
N ALA A 89 7.25 11.71 -3.67
CA ALA A 89 8.26 10.66 -3.57
C ALA A 89 9.11 10.55 -4.85
N VAL A 90 8.47 10.55 -6.01
CA VAL A 90 9.11 10.31 -7.30
C VAL A 90 9.85 11.56 -7.80
N GLN A 91 9.22 12.73 -7.73
CA GLN A 91 9.76 13.96 -8.31
C GLN A 91 10.64 14.75 -7.35
N PHE A 92 10.48 14.64 -6.04
CA PHE A 92 11.22 15.46 -5.07
C PHE A 92 12.18 14.61 -4.22
N LEU A 93 11.71 13.51 -3.66
CA LEU A 93 12.59 12.61 -2.88
C LEU A 93 13.44 11.69 -3.77
N LYS A 94 13.06 11.54 -5.05
CA LYS A 94 13.76 10.71 -6.05
C LYS A 94 13.90 9.25 -5.58
N VAL A 95 12.82 8.70 -5.03
CA VAL A 95 12.77 7.26 -4.71
C VAL A 95 13.08 6.45 -5.97
N ARG A 96 13.78 5.33 -5.79
CA ARG A 96 14.17 4.41 -6.86
C ARG A 96 13.21 3.25 -7.01
N GLU A 97 12.44 2.96 -5.97
CA GLU A 97 11.43 1.90 -6.01
C GLU A 97 10.10 2.37 -5.42
N VAL A 98 8.99 1.95 -6.02
CA VAL A 98 7.64 2.07 -5.45
C VAL A 98 7.07 0.67 -5.28
N VAL A 99 6.77 0.29 -4.04
CA VAL A 99 6.19 -1.00 -3.68
C VAL A 99 4.71 -0.84 -3.37
N VAL A 100 3.84 -1.57 -4.06
CA VAL A 100 2.44 -1.75 -3.65
C VAL A 100 2.34 -3.05 -2.87
N MET A 101 2.08 -2.95 -1.56
CA MET A 101 1.99 -4.09 -0.66
C MET A 101 0.52 -4.38 -0.28
N GLY A 102 -0.08 -5.33 -0.99
CA GLY A 102 -1.34 -5.96 -0.58
C GLY A 102 -1.15 -6.94 0.57
N HIS A 103 -2.25 -7.48 1.10
CA HIS A 103 -2.18 -8.44 2.20
C HIS A 103 -3.37 -9.39 2.26
N GLY A 104 -3.16 -10.50 2.97
CA GLY A 104 -4.19 -11.49 3.25
C GLY A 104 -5.31 -10.97 4.16
N MET A 105 -6.53 -11.42 3.91
CA MET A 105 -7.74 -11.09 4.67
C MET A 105 -8.02 -9.58 4.70
N CYS A 106 -7.89 -8.92 3.54
CA CYS A 106 -8.10 -7.49 3.41
C CYS A 106 -9.60 -7.14 3.36
N GLY A 107 -10.08 -6.38 4.35
CA GLY A 107 -11.48 -5.96 4.41
C GLY A 107 -11.93 -5.11 3.21
N GLY A 108 -11.06 -4.26 2.67
CA GLY A 108 -11.37 -3.47 1.47
C GLY A 108 -11.52 -4.33 0.22
N CYS A 109 -10.61 -5.30 0.02
CA CYS A 109 -10.73 -6.26 -1.10
C CYS A 109 -11.95 -7.17 -0.95
N GLN A 110 -12.27 -7.60 0.27
CA GLN A 110 -13.48 -8.37 0.55
C GLN A 110 -14.75 -7.57 0.26
N ALA A 111 -14.78 -6.29 0.64
CA ALA A 111 -15.90 -5.39 0.33
C ALA A 111 -16.06 -5.19 -1.18
N ALA A 112 -14.96 -5.10 -1.93
CA ALA A 112 -14.98 -5.01 -3.39
C ALA A 112 -15.53 -6.31 -4.02
N LEU A 113 -15.03 -7.47 -3.58
CA LEU A 113 -15.46 -8.78 -4.08
C LEU A 113 -16.95 -9.04 -3.86
N THR A 114 -17.44 -8.73 -2.65
CA THR A 114 -18.82 -8.97 -2.23
C THR A 114 -19.78 -7.86 -2.65
N GLN A 115 -19.25 -6.68 -3.00
CA GLN A 115 -19.99 -5.44 -3.23
C GLN A 115 -20.98 -5.07 -2.12
N ASN A 116 -20.70 -5.51 -0.88
CA ASN A 116 -21.61 -5.32 0.25
C ASN A 116 -21.75 -3.85 0.73
N LEU A 117 -20.91 -2.95 0.24
CA LEU A 117 -20.99 -1.51 0.48
C LEU A 117 -21.55 -0.72 -0.71
N HIS A 118 -21.78 -1.35 -1.86
CA HIS A 118 -22.25 -0.66 -3.07
C HIS A 118 -23.64 -0.06 -2.84
N GLY A 119 -23.83 1.18 -3.30
CA GLY A 119 -25.07 1.92 -3.13
C GLY A 119 -25.26 2.54 -1.74
N ASN A 120 -24.33 2.33 -0.79
CA ASN A 120 -24.38 3.02 0.50
C ASN A 120 -24.20 4.53 0.33
N ARG A 121 -24.85 5.30 1.21
CA ARG A 121 -24.71 6.76 1.23
C ARG A 121 -23.31 7.17 1.66
N LEU A 122 -22.85 8.34 1.21
CA LEU A 122 -21.62 8.95 1.71
C LEU A 122 -21.70 9.12 3.24
N GLY A 123 -20.62 8.75 3.94
CA GLY A 123 -20.57 8.67 5.40
C GLY A 123 -21.08 7.36 6.01
N GLU A 124 -21.76 6.51 5.24
CA GLU A 124 -22.32 5.22 5.68
C GLU A 124 -21.67 4.05 4.91
N GLY A 125 -20.39 4.19 4.56
CA GLY A 125 -19.66 3.24 3.72
C GLY A 125 -19.58 3.65 2.24
N GLY A 126 -20.35 4.65 1.79
CA GLY A 126 -20.30 5.14 0.41
C GLY A 126 -18.93 5.67 0.00
N PHE A 127 -18.16 6.27 0.92
CA PHE A 127 -16.77 6.66 0.64
C PHE A 127 -15.86 5.46 0.37
N VAL A 128 -16.08 4.36 1.08
CA VAL A 128 -15.29 3.14 0.90
C VAL A 128 -15.70 2.43 -0.39
N ALA A 129 -17.00 2.34 -0.66
CA ALA A 129 -17.52 1.80 -1.92
C ALA A 129 -16.97 2.57 -3.14
N HIS A 130 -17.00 3.90 -3.12
CA HIS A 130 -16.42 4.70 -4.19
C HIS A 130 -14.89 4.57 -4.27
N TRP A 131 -14.21 4.34 -3.16
CA TRP A 131 -12.76 4.13 -3.20
C TRP A 131 -12.37 2.79 -3.83
N ILE A 132 -13.14 1.74 -3.59
CA ILE A 132 -12.82 0.38 -4.06
C ILE A 132 -13.46 0.04 -5.41
N ASP A 133 -14.32 0.91 -5.98
CA ASP A 133 -14.99 0.70 -7.28
C ASP A 133 -14.00 0.56 -8.45
N MET A 134 -12.79 1.10 -8.30
CA MET A 134 -11.65 0.89 -9.20
C MET A 134 -11.25 -0.58 -9.37
N LEU A 135 -11.77 -1.47 -8.53
CA LEU A 135 -11.57 -2.90 -8.62
C LEU A 135 -12.74 -3.64 -9.32
N ASP A 136 -13.81 -2.96 -9.71
CA ASP A 136 -15.01 -3.57 -10.29
C ASP A 136 -14.70 -4.35 -11.56
N ASP A 137 -13.87 -3.78 -12.45
CA ASP A 137 -13.49 -4.42 -13.71
C ASP A 137 -12.75 -5.75 -13.50
N VAL A 138 -11.88 -5.82 -12.48
CA VAL A 138 -11.13 -7.05 -12.17
C VAL A 138 -11.94 -8.01 -11.29
N ARG A 139 -12.93 -7.49 -10.55
CA ARG A 139 -13.83 -8.28 -9.70
C ARG A 139 -14.72 -9.21 -10.53
N GLU A 140 -15.30 -8.74 -11.63
CA GLU A 140 -16.24 -9.53 -12.45
C GLU A 140 -15.70 -10.92 -12.87
N PRO A 141 -14.54 -11.03 -13.53
CA PRO A 141 -14.01 -12.34 -13.92
C PRO A 141 -13.65 -13.22 -12.71
N ILE A 142 -13.15 -12.63 -11.62
CA ILE A 142 -12.81 -13.38 -10.39
C ILE A 142 -14.08 -13.96 -9.76
N ALA A 143 -15.13 -13.14 -9.65
CA ALA A 143 -16.41 -13.56 -9.09
C ALA A 143 -17.08 -14.65 -9.93
N ALA A 144 -16.98 -14.55 -11.27
CA ALA A 144 -17.52 -15.56 -12.18
C ALA A 144 -16.79 -16.92 -12.06
N GLU A 145 -15.46 -16.90 -11.91
CA GLU A 145 -14.65 -18.12 -11.84
C GLU A 145 -14.63 -18.76 -10.43
N LYS A 146 -14.48 -17.94 -9.39
CA LYS A 146 -14.18 -18.39 -8.01
C LYS A 146 -15.31 -18.12 -7.02
N GLY A 147 -16.36 -17.41 -7.44
CA GLY A 147 -17.41 -16.92 -6.56
C GLY A 147 -17.00 -15.67 -5.78
N THR A 148 -17.87 -15.24 -4.88
CA THR A 148 -17.68 -14.00 -4.07
C THR A 148 -17.32 -14.28 -2.61
N VAL A 149 -17.17 -15.56 -2.24
CA VAL A 149 -16.93 -16.01 -0.87
C VAL A 149 -15.85 -17.08 -0.85
N GLY A 150 -15.11 -17.15 0.25
CA GLY A 150 -14.07 -18.14 0.45
C GLY A 150 -12.67 -17.62 0.11
N ARG A 151 -11.65 -18.29 0.70
CA ARG A 151 -10.28 -17.78 0.69
C ARG A 151 -9.64 -17.70 -0.68
N ASP A 152 -10.02 -18.55 -1.63
CA ASP A 152 -9.46 -18.53 -2.98
C ASP A 152 -9.91 -17.29 -3.76
N ALA A 153 -11.19 -16.94 -3.70
CA ALA A 153 -11.73 -15.73 -4.32
C ALA A 153 -11.17 -14.47 -3.63
N GLU A 154 -11.15 -14.45 -2.29
CA GLU A 154 -10.60 -13.32 -1.52
C GLU A 154 -9.10 -13.10 -1.82
N ARG A 155 -8.30 -14.18 -1.86
CA ARG A 155 -6.87 -14.09 -2.22
C ARG A 155 -6.67 -13.60 -3.65
N ALA A 156 -7.46 -14.10 -4.60
CA ALA A 156 -7.41 -13.63 -5.98
C ALA A 156 -7.70 -12.12 -6.06
N MET A 157 -8.70 -11.65 -5.31
CA MET A 157 -9.05 -10.23 -5.24
C MET A 157 -7.93 -9.39 -4.62
N GLU A 158 -7.33 -9.84 -3.51
CA GLU A 158 -6.22 -9.16 -2.83
C GLU A 158 -5.00 -9.00 -3.76
N MET A 159 -4.64 -10.05 -4.52
CA MET A 159 -3.54 -10.01 -5.49
C MET A 159 -3.88 -9.18 -6.73
N ALA A 160 -5.14 -9.19 -7.17
CA ALA A 160 -5.63 -8.37 -8.27
C ALA A 160 -5.57 -6.88 -7.94
N ALA A 161 -5.91 -6.48 -6.70
CA ALA A 161 -5.83 -5.10 -6.25
C ALA A 161 -4.40 -4.51 -6.34
N VAL A 162 -3.38 -5.34 -6.03
CA VAL A 162 -1.97 -4.97 -6.23
C VAL A 162 -1.67 -4.71 -7.71
N LYS A 163 -2.11 -5.61 -8.60
CA LYS A 163 -1.89 -5.47 -10.05
C LYS A 163 -2.60 -4.25 -10.64
N VAL A 164 -3.85 -3.99 -10.23
CA VAL A 164 -4.61 -2.79 -10.64
C VAL A 164 -3.87 -1.53 -10.21
N SER A 165 -3.38 -1.49 -8.97
CA SER A 165 -2.64 -0.32 -8.46
C SER A 165 -1.31 -0.11 -9.18
N LEU A 166 -0.59 -1.18 -9.55
CA LEU A 166 0.61 -1.07 -10.40
C LEU A 166 0.27 -0.56 -11.80
N ALA A 167 -0.82 -1.02 -12.40
CA ALA A 167 -1.29 -0.50 -13.68
C ALA A 167 -1.66 0.99 -13.59
N ASN A 168 -2.30 1.40 -12.49
CA ASN A 168 -2.64 2.80 -12.24
C ASN A 168 -1.41 3.67 -12.01
N LEU A 169 -0.38 3.19 -11.30
CA LEU A 169 0.91 3.88 -11.19
C LEU A 169 1.50 4.19 -12.58
N ARG A 170 1.38 3.26 -13.52
CA ARG A 170 1.85 3.42 -14.92
C ARG A 170 1.02 4.39 -15.75
N THR A 171 -0.06 4.94 -15.21
CA THR A 171 -0.79 6.05 -15.87
C THR A 171 -0.20 7.43 -15.54
N PHE A 172 0.67 7.52 -14.53
CA PHE A 172 1.32 8.79 -14.15
C PHE A 172 2.50 9.10 -15.09
N PRO A 173 2.55 10.29 -15.72
CA PRO A 173 3.64 10.65 -16.63
C PRO A 173 5.04 10.56 -15.99
N CYS A 174 5.19 10.98 -14.73
CA CYS A 174 6.47 10.92 -14.03
C CYS A 174 6.94 9.50 -13.74
N VAL A 175 6.01 8.54 -13.58
CA VAL A 175 6.32 7.12 -13.40
C VAL A 175 6.71 6.52 -14.74
N GLN A 176 5.95 6.77 -15.81
CA GLN A 176 6.26 6.29 -17.16
C GLN A 176 7.66 6.71 -17.62
N GLU A 177 8.00 7.99 -17.46
CA GLU A 177 9.30 8.54 -17.84
C GLU A 177 10.44 7.83 -17.11
N LYS A 178 10.28 7.59 -15.81
CA LYS A 178 11.33 7.02 -14.94
C LYS A 178 11.42 5.51 -14.95
N GLU A 179 10.33 4.83 -15.25
CA GLU A 179 10.35 3.39 -15.49
C GLU A 179 11.02 3.10 -16.85
N ALA A 180 10.82 3.97 -17.85
CA ALA A 180 11.43 3.83 -19.17
C ALA A 180 12.96 4.05 -19.21
N ASP A 181 13.52 4.81 -18.27
CA ASP A 181 14.96 5.07 -18.14
C ASP A 181 15.66 4.27 -17.02
N ASP A 182 14.96 3.28 -16.45
CA ASP A 182 15.40 2.44 -15.34
C ASP A 182 15.71 3.20 -14.02
N SER A 183 15.34 4.48 -13.89
CA SER A 183 15.54 5.26 -12.66
C SER A 183 14.49 4.98 -11.57
N LEU A 184 13.37 4.36 -11.94
CA LEU A 184 12.30 3.94 -11.02
C LEU A 184 11.86 2.50 -11.35
N ARG A 185 11.67 1.68 -10.31
CA ARG A 185 11.10 0.33 -10.42
C ARG A 185 9.81 0.20 -9.64
N LEU A 186 8.79 -0.36 -10.26
CA LEU A 186 7.54 -0.72 -9.58
C LEU A 186 7.62 -2.16 -9.09
N ARG A 187 7.16 -2.42 -7.86
CA ARG A 187 7.12 -3.77 -7.29
C ARG A 187 5.76 -4.06 -6.67
N GLY A 188 5.22 -5.25 -6.98
CA GLY A 188 4.05 -5.78 -6.28
C GLY A 188 4.47 -6.71 -5.16
N ALA A 189 3.84 -6.58 -4.00
CA ALA A 189 4.02 -7.49 -2.87
C ALA A 189 2.67 -7.89 -2.26
N TYR A 190 2.60 -9.09 -1.70
CA TYR A 190 1.46 -9.62 -0.97
C TYR A 190 1.93 -10.27 0.33
N PHE A 191 1.53 -9.71 1.47
CA PHE A 191 1.86 -10.28 2.78
C PHE A 191 0.73 -11.19 3.28
N ALA A 192 1.02 -12.49 3.37
CA ALA A 192 0.07 -13.48 3.85
C ALA A 192 0.03 -13.48 5.40
N ILE A 193 -0.98 -12.82 5.97
CA ILE A 193 -1.13 -12.72 7.44
C ILE A 193 -1.23 -14.10 8.12
N SER A 194 -1.75 -15.11 7.42
CA SER A 194 -1.97 -16.46 7.97
C SER A 194 -0.70 -17.17 8.40
N ASP A 195 0.41 -16.96 7.69
CA ASP A 195 1.68 -17.68 7.87
C ASP A 195 2.90 -16.74 7.92
N GLY A 196 2.70 -15.44 7.71
CA GLY A 196 3.76 -14.44 7.75
C GLY A 196 4.63 -14.40 6.49
N VAL A 197 4.23 -15.07 5.40
CA VAL A 197 5.04 -15.13 4.18
C VAL A 197 4.79 -13.92 3.29
N LEU A 198 5.85 -13.20 2.95
CA LEU A 198 5.84 -12.17 1.93
C LEU A 198 6.00 -12.82 0.55
N HIS A 199 5.09 -12.48 -0.37
CA HIS A 199 5.16 -12.89 -1.76
C HIS A 199 5.42 -11.68 -2.64
N LEU A 200 6.26 -11.82 -3.66
CA LEU A 200 6.60 -10.80 -4.64
C LEU A 200 5.95 -11.14 -5.97
N LEU A 201 5.39 -10.14 -6.64
CA LEU A 201 4.88 -10.28 -8.00
C LEU A 201 6.06 -10.43 -8.95
N ASP A 202 6.14 -11.56 -9.66
CA ASP A 202 6.96 -11.68 -10.85
C ASP A 202 6.18 -11.12 -12.05
N GLU A 203 6.62 -9.99 -12.60
CA GLU A 203 5.88 -9.30 -13.67
C GLU A 203 5.86 -10.08 -15.00
N LYS A 204 6.75 -11.06 -15.18
CA LYS A 204 6.81 -11.86 -16.41
C LYS A 204 5.74 -12.93 -16.43
N SER A 205 5.60 -13.68 -15.33
CA SER A 205 4.58 -14.72 -15.16
C SER A 205 3.24 -14.17 -14.68
N GLY A 206 3.26 -13.03 -14.00
CA GLY A 206 2.10 -12.50 -13.29
C GLY A 206 1.77 -13.24 -11.99
N GLU A 207 2.65 -14.12 -11.52
CA GLU A 207 2.46 -14.91 -10.29
C GLU A 207 3.10 -14.24 -9.07
N PHE A 208 2.54 -14.49 -7.89
CA PHE A 208 3.12 -14.07 -6.62
C PHE A 208 3.94 -15.22 -6.04
N LEU A 209 5.26 -15.04 -5.95
CA LEU A 209 6.20 -16.04 -5.47
C LEU A 209 6.76 -15.65 -4.10
N PRO A 210 7.00 -16.59 -3.16
CA PRO A 210 7.63 -16.27 -1.87
C PRO A 210 8.94 -15.49 -2.03
N ALA A 211 9.19 -14.52 -1.14
CA ALA A 211 10.38 -13.68 -1.16
C ALA A 211 11.69 -14.44 -0.79
N SER A 212 11.57 -15.70 -0.35
CA SER A 212 12.65 -16.65 -0.04
C SER A 212 12.13 -18.06 0.08
#